data_AF-A0A971PJ04-F1
#
_entry.id   AF-A0A971PJ04-F1
#
_cell.length_a   1.000
_cell.length_b   1.000
_cell.length_c   1.000
_cell.angle_alpha   90.00
_cell.angle_beta   90.00
_cell.angle_gamma   90.00
#
_symmetry.space_group_name_H-M   'P 1'
#
loop_
_entity.id
_entity.type
_entity.pdbx_description
1 polymer ?
#
loop_
_entity_poly.entity_id
_entity_poly.type
_entity_poly.pdbx_seq_one_letter_code
_entity_poly.pdbx_strand_id
1 'polypeptide(L)'
;MHTRTCGDFTRDRAGWVIVALNLLMAANSTIYFTRMLGAGVDGWLAMNSCAPSIFVFCLGYLLRQRPLMAVGVGLMFRYGTLGLYVFGWDGMNLIPQAGHVLMTLAVVYFVVRMVRLGCPGEIITAGLTALAMLYAEWQWDWFGRHPEVLQDLMDGTLTPELFR
;
A
#
# COMPACT_ATOMS: atom_id res chain seq x y z
N MET A 1 -5.22 16.11 30.99
CA MET A 1 -4.78 15.46 29.73
C MET A 1 -4.25 16.56 28.81
N HIS A 2 -2.93 16.70 28.69
CA HIS A 2 -2.34 17.65 27.73
C HIS A 2 -2.33 16.95 26.37
N THR A 3 -3.24 17.33 25.47
CA THR A 3 -3.18 16.92 24.07
C THR A 3 -1.92 17.56 23.48
N ARG A 4 -0.82 16.80 23.39
CA ARG A 4 0.33 17.23 22.59
C ARG A 4 -0.17 17.44 21.17
N THR A 5 -0.10 18.67 20.70
CA THR A 5 -0.40 18.98 19.30
C THR A 5 0.71 18.38 18.44
N CYS A 6 0.29 17.65 17.41
CA CYS A 6 1.14 17.01 16.43
C CYS A 6 2.05 18.06 15.78
N GLY A 7 3.36 17.86 15.74
CA GLY A 7 4.30 18.82 15.16
C GLY A 7 4.08 19.05 13.65
N ASP A 8 4.46 20.23 13.16
CA ASP A 8 4.30 20.59 11.76
C ASP A 8 5.17 19.73 10.84
N PHE A 9 4.54 19.15 9.81
CA PHE A 9 5.26 18.38 8.82
C PHE A 9 5.99 19.29 7.83
N THR A 10 7.31 19.17 7.78
CA THR A 10 8.18 19.83 6.80
C THR A 10 8.80 18.80 5.87
N ARG A 11 8.94 19.20 4.59
CA ARG A 11 9.64 18.41 3.56
C ARG A 11 11.14 18.59 3.76
N ASP A 12 11.85 17.51 4.02
CA ASP A 12 13.30 17.47 4.17
C ASP A 12 13.99 16.78 2.99
N ARG A 13 15.33 16.82 2.96
CA ARG A 13 16.12 16.22 1.86
C ARG A 13 15.91 14.71 1.75
N ALA A 14 15.82 14.01 2.89
CA ALA A 14 15.62 12.57 2.91
C ALA A 14 14.27 12.18 2.28
N GLY A 15 13.20 12.89 2.62
CA GLY A 15 11.88 12.69 2.04
C GLY A 15 11.85 12.95 0.53
N TRP A 16 12.55 13.99 0.05
CA TRP A 16 12.67 14.23 -1.39
C TRP A 16 13.38 13.11 -2.14
N VAL A 17 14.47 12.58 -1.57
CA VAL A 17 15.18 11.44 -2.16
C VAL A 17 14.27 10.21 -2.20
N ILE A 18 13.54 9.92 -1.12
CA ILE A 18 12.62 8.77 -1.05
C ILE A 18 11.50 8.91 -2.08
N VAL A 19 10.88 10.08 -2.19
CA VAL A 19 9.82 10.36 -3.17
C VAL A 19 10.35 10.21 -4.59
N ALA A 20 11.51 10.79 -4.91
CA ALA A 20 12.10 10.69 -6.24
C ALA A 20 12.40 9.23 -6.63
N LEU A 21 13.04 8.46 -5.74
CA LEU A 21 13.38 7.06 -6.02
C LEU A 21 12.13 6.19 -6.17
N ASN A 22 11.12 6.37 -5.33
CA ASN A 22 9.86 5.61 -5.45
C ASN A 22 9.11 5.98 -6.74
N LEU A 23 9.04 7.27 -7.11
CA LEU A 23 8.41 7.68 -8.37
C LEU A 23 9.14 7.16 -9.59
N LEU A 24 10.48 7.16 -9.58
CA LEU A 24 11.27 6.56 -10.67
C LEU A 24 10.98 5.07 -10.80
N MET A 25 10.89 4.35 -9.69
CA MET A 25 10.54 2.93 -9.71
C MET A 25 9.11 2.70 -10.20
N ALA A 26 8.14 3.51 -9.76
CA ALA A 26 6.76 3.44 -10.21
C ALA A 26 6.63 3.77 -11.70
N ALA A 27 7.41 4.72 -12.21
CA ALA A 27 7.48 5.04 -13.64
C ALA A 27 8.07 3.87 -14.44
N ASN A 28 9.17 3.28 -13.95
CA ASN A 28 9.78 2.10 -14.56
C ASN A 28 8.79 0.93 -14.64
N SER A 29 8.12 0.58 -13.54
CA SER A 29 7.13 -0.50 -13.53
C SER A 29 5.94 -0.18 -14.44
N THR A 30 5.46 1.06 -14.44
CA THR A 30 4.36 1.49 -15.31
C THR A 30 4.70 1.36 -16.78
N ILE A 31 5.90 1.77 -17.19
CA ILE A 31 6.38 1.61 -18.56
C ILE A 31 6.47 0.13 -18.92
N TYR A 32 7.01 -0.70 -18.04
CA TYR A 32 7.09 -2.15 -18.26
C TYR A 32 5.71 -2.77 -18.54
N PHE A 33 4.73 -2.56 -17.64
CA PHE A 33 3.39 -3.15 -17.80
C PHE A 33 2.61 -2.58 -18.99
N THR A 34 2.67 -1.27 -19.22
CA THR A 34 1.87 -0.64 -20.30
C THR A 34 2.50 -0.77 -21.68
N ARG A 35 3.83 -0.71 -21.79
CA ARG A 35 4.53 -0.73 -23.08
C ARG A 35 5.07 -2.10 -23.45
N MET A 36 5.72 -2.81 -22.52
CA MET A 36 6.35 -4.10 -22.84
C MET A 36 5.34 -5.24 -22.79
N LEU A 37 4.44 -5.24 -21.80
CA LEU A 37 3.39 -6.23 -21.67
C LEU A 37 2.08 -5.84 -22.38
N GLY A 38 1.97 -4.60 -22.85
CA GLY A 38 0.78 -4.11 -23.56
C GLY A 38 -0.49 -4.12 -22.71
N ALA A 39 -0.37 -4.08 -21.38
CA ALA A 39 -1.53 -4.09 -20.49
C ALA A 39 -2.34 -2.79 -20.65
N GLY A 40 -3.66 -2.93 -20.77
CA GLY A 40 -4.59 -1.81 -20.62
C GLY A 40 -4.59 -1.25 -19.20
N VAL A 41 -5.35 -0.17 -18.96
CA VAL A 41 -5.40 0.48 -17.65
C VAL A 41 -5.81 -0.47 -16.53
N ASP A 42 -6.83 -1.31 -16.79
CA ASP A 42 -7.32 -2.29 -15.80
C ASP A 42 -6.26 -3.34 -15.47
N GLY A 43 -5.58 -3.86 -16.48
CA GLY A 43 -4.47 -4.80 -16.30
C GLY A 43 -3.29 -4.17 -15.58
N TRP A 44 -2.95 -2.92 -15.87
CA TRP A 44 -1.93 -2.18 -15.14
C TRP A 44 -2.32 -1.97 -13.67
N LEU A 45 -3.56 -1.57 -13.39
CA LEU A 45 -4.05 -1.40 -12.02
C LEU A 45 -4.03 -2.72 -11.25
N ALA A 46 -4.43 -3.82 -11.88
CA ALA A 46 -4.45 -5.14 -11.25
C ALA A 46 -3.05 -5.70 -10.98
N MET A 47 -2.09 -5.48 -11.89
CA MET A 47 -0.75 -6.07 -11.80
C MET A 47 0.30 -5.16 -11.16
N ASN A 48 0.02 -3.87 -11.00
CA ASN A 48 0.97 -2.86 -10.51
C ASN A 48 0.40 -2.04 -9.34
N SER A 49 -0.20 -2.70 -8.34
CA SER A 49 -0.71 -2.05 -7.12
C SER A 49 0.34 -1.24 -6.34
N CYS A 50 1.63 -1.47 -6.61
CA CYS A 50 2.73 -0.67 -6.08
C CYS A 50 2.74 0.77 -6.61
N ALA A 51 2.43 1.00 -7.89
CA ALA A 51 2.48 2.34 -8.46
C ALA A 51 1.39 3.27 -7.89
N PRO A 52 0.11 2.87 -7.77
CA PRO A 52 -0.91 3.68 -7.08
C PRO A 52 -0.57 3.96 -5.62
N SER A 53 -0.06 2.97 -4.88
CA SER A 53 0.30 3.16 -3.47
C SER A 53 1.46 4.16 -3.28
N ILE A 54 2.50 4.06 -4.12
CA ILE A 54 3.57 5.06 -4.20
C ILE A 54 3.02 6.44 -4.52
N PHE A 55 2.11 6.55 -5.49
CA PHE A 55 1.53 7.82 -5.91
C PHE A 55 0.77 8.51 -4.76
N VAL A 56 -0.06 7.77 -4.01
CA VAL A 56 -0.79 8.29 -2.85
C VAL A 56 0.17 8.84 -1.79
N PHE A 57 1.23 8.10 -1.46
CA PHE A 57 2.25 8.56 -0.51
C PHE A 57 2.95 9.84 -0.99
N CYS A 58 3.39 9.86 -2.25
CA CYS A 58 4.09 11.00 -2.84
C CYS A 58 3.19 12.23 -2.91
N LEU A 59 1.92 12.08 -3.28
CA LEU A 59 0.95 13.16 -3.29
C LEU A 59 0.75 13.75 -1.88
N GLY A 60 0.61 12.89 -0.87
CA GLY A 60 0.57 13.31 0.53
C GLY A 60 1.81 14.10 0.95
N TYR A 61 3.00 13.64 0.55
CA TYR A 61 4.26 14.33 0.83
C TYR A 61 4.33 15.71 0.19
N LEU A 62 3.96 15.80 -1.10
CA LEU A 62 3.97 17.04 -1.89
C LEU A 62 3.00 18.07 -1.30
N LEU A 63 1.78 17.64 -0.97
CA LEU A 63 0.74 18.46 -0.37
C LEU A 63 0.95 18.71 1.13
N ARG A 64 1.96 18.09 1.75
CA ARG A 64 2.22 18.12 3.20
C ARG A 64 1.04 17.62 4.04
N GLN A 65 0.26 16.70 3.49
CA GLN A 65 -0.91 16.09 4.12
C GLN A 65 -0.53 14.76 4.77
N ARG A 66 -0.23 14.79 6.08
CA ARG A 66 0.16 13.59 6.84
C ARG A 66 -0.87 12.45 6.77
N PRO A 67 -2.21 12.68 6.83
CA PRO A 67 -3.18 11.60 6.70
C PRO A 67 -3.13 10.92 5.32
N LEU A 68 -2.93 11.69 4.25
CA LEU A 68 -2.80 11.14 2.90
C LEU A 68 -1.50 10.31 2.77
N MET A 69 -0.40 10.79 3.35
CA MET A 69 0.83 10.00 3.45
C MET A 69 0.61 8.70 4.25
N ALA A 70 -0.16 8.75 5.34
CA ALA A 70 -0.46 7.59 6.17
C ALA A 70 -1.19 6.50 5.38
N VAL A 71 -2.22 6.89 4.62
CA VAL A 71 -2.94 5.97 3.72
C VAL A 71 -1.97 5.35 2.72
N GLY A 72 -1.15 6.18 2.04
CA GLY A 72 -0.14 5.70 1.11
C GLY A 72 0.84 4.71 1.75
N VAL A 73 1.31 5.00 2.97
CA VAL A 73 2.20 4.12 3.74
C VAL A 73 1.54 2.80 4.09
N GLY A 74 0.27 2.81 4.50
CA GLY A 74 -0.47 1.57 4.77
C GLY A 74 -0.57 0.67 3.53
N LEU A 75 -0.86 1.26 2.36
CA LEU A 75 -0.87 0.55 1.08
C LEU A 75 0.53 0.05 0.70
N MET A 76 1.56 0.88 0.85
CA MET A 76 2.95 0.52 0.54
C MET A 76 3.51 -0.55 1.48
N PHE A 77 3.07 -0.60 2.73
CA PHE A 77 3.41 -1.69 3.64
C PHE A 77 2.81 -3.01 3.12
N ARG A 78 1.53 -3.01 2.76
CA ARG A 78 0.86 -4.21 2.22
C ARG A 78 1.48 -4.68 0.90
N TYR A 79 1.58 -3.80 -0.09
CA TYR A 79 1.99 -4.19 -1.45
C TYR A 79 3.51 -4.19 -1.65
N GLY A 80 4.25 -3.39 -0.89
CA GLY A 80 5.71 -3.29 -0.98
C GLY A 80 6.41 -4.11 0.10
N THR A 81 6.24 -3.76 1.38
CA THR A 81 7.01 -4.40 2.46
C THR A 81 6.72 -5.89 2.61
N LEU A 82 5.46 -6.31 2.55
CA LEU A 82 5.16 -7.74 2.55
C LEU A 82 5.61 -8.42 1.24
N GLY A 83 5.67 -7.68 0.13
CA GLY A 83 6.20 -8.16 -1.15
C GLY A 83 7.64 -8.69 -1.06
N LEU A 84 8.45 -8.15 -0.15
CA LEU A 84 9.83 -8.64 0.11
C LEU A 84 9.89 -10.12 0.47
N TYR A 85 8.82 -10.66 1.05
CA TYR A 85 8.70 -12.06 1.49
C TYR A 85 7.91 -12.93 0.53
N VAL A 86 7.18 -12.32 -0.42
CA VAL A 86 6.35 -13.03 -1.40
C VAL A 86 7.14 -13.34 -2.66
N PHE A 87 7.95 -12.39 -3.15
CA PHE A 87 8.74 -12.58 -4.36
C PHE A 87 10.09 -13.23 -4.05
N GLY A 88 10.63 -13.98 -5.03
CA GLY A 88 11.98 -14.54 -4.96
C GLY A 88 13.06 -13.45 -5.01
N TRP A 89 14.26 -13.77 -4.52
CA TRP A 89 15.44 -12.90 -4.55
C TRP A 89 16.43 -13.32 -5.64
N ASP A 90 15.90 -13.69 -6.79
CA ASP A 90 16.66 -14.30 -7.89
C ASP A 90 16.09 -13.90 -9.26
N GLY A 91 16.95 -14.04 -10.28
CA GLY A 91 16.59 -13.81 -11.68
C GLY A 91 15.96 -12.44 -11.93
N MET A 92 14.85 -12.42 -12.67
CA MET A 92 14.15 -11.18 -13.03
C MET A 92 13.36 -10.57 -11.86
N ASN A 93 13.17 -11.28 -10.75
CA ASN A 93 12.47 -10.76 -9.58
C ASN A 93 13.30 -9.72 -8.81
N LEU A 94 14.60 -9.61 -9.08
CA LEU A 94 15.46 -8.60 -8.46
C LEU A 94 15.01 -7.16 -8.74
N ILE A 95 14.40 -6.90 -9.90
CA ILE A 95 13.90 -5.58 -10.27
C ILE A 95 12.70 -5.17 -9.37
N PRO A 96 11.61 -5.96 -9.27
CA PRO A 96 10.54 -5.64 -8.34
C PRO A 96 10.98 -5.66 -6.87
N GLN A 97 11.92 -6.53 -6.49
CA GLN A 97 12.48 -6.54 -5.13
C GLN A 97 13.17 -5.23 -4.76
N ALA A 98 13.97 -4.66 -5.67
CA ALA A 98 14.57 -3.35 -5.46
C ALA A 98 13.49 -2.27 -5.23
N GLY A 99 12.36 -2.36 -5.96
CA GLY A 99 11.22 -1.48 -5.74
C GLY A 99 10.58 -1.65 -4.35
N HIS A 100 10.38 -2.89 -3.90
CA HIS A 100 9.85 -3.18 -2.57
C HIS A 100 10.76 -2.70 -1.44
N VAL A 101 12.08 -2.73 -1.63
CA VAL A 101 13.04 -2.15 -0.68
C VAL A 101 12.83 -0.64 -0.59
N LEU A 102 12.72 0.06 -1.73
CA LEU A 102 12.48 1.51 -1.75
C LEU A 102 11.15 1.90 -1.10
N MET A 103 10.11 1.09 -1.31
CA MET A 103 8.82 1.28 -0.66
C MET A 103 8.93 1.10 0.87
N THR A 104 9.66 0.08 1.30
CA THR A 104 9.89 -0.20 2.73
C THR A 104 10.69 0.92 3.39
N LEU A 105 11.67 1.48 2.71
CA LEU A 105 12.38 2.68 3.18
C LEU A 105 11.44 3.89 3.33
N ALA A 106 10.46 4.06 2.45
CA ALA A 106 9.45 5.11 2.57
C ALA A 106 8.53 4.89 3.80
N VAL A 107 8.12 3.64 4.05
CA VAL A 107 7.35 3.26 5.25
C VAL A 107 8.14 3.59 6.51
N VAL A 108 9.41 3.16 6.58
CA VAL A 108 10.29 3.44 7.73
C VAL A 108 10.49 4.94 7.92
N TYR A 109 10.77 5.69 6.85
CA TYR A 109 10.89 7.14 6.91
C TYR A 109 9.65 7.80 7.49
N PHE A 110 8.46 7.41 7.01
CA PHE A 110 7.20 7.96 7.51
C PHE A 110 7.03 7.69 9.00
N VAL A 111 7.20 6.44 9.45
CA VAL A 111 7.06 6.06 10.86
C VAL A 111 8.03 6.85 11.73
N VAL A 112 9.31 6.92 11.34
CA VAL A 112 10.32 7.68 12.08
C VAL A 112 9.97 9.17 12.15
N ARG A 113 9.48 9.77 11.05
CA ARG A 113 9.06 11.18 11.04
C ARG A 113 7.84 11.41 11.93
N MET A 114 6.83 10.55 11.88
CA MET A 114 5.62 10.68 12.70
C MET A 114 5.93 10.48 14.19
N VAL A 115 6.80 9.54 14.55
CA VAL A 115 7.29 9.38 15.93
C VAL A 115 7.98 10.65 16.42
N ARG A 116 8.90 11.22 15.62
CA ARG A 116 9.63 12.45 15.98
C ARG A 116 8.72 13.67 16.11
N LEU A 117 7.66 13.74 15.32
CA LEU A 117 6.67 14.82 15.38
C LEU A 117 5.61 14.61 16.49
N GLY A 118 5.64 13.47 17.19
CA GLY A 118 4.63 13.15 18.20
C GLY A 118 3.24 12.91 17.61
N CYS A 119 3.18 12.29 16.44
CA CYS A 119 1.99 12.10 15.60
C CYS A 119 1.58 10.62 15.53
N PRO A 120 1.15 9.98 16.64
CA PRO A 120 0.80 8.56 16.64
C PRO A 120 -0.48 8.27 15.86
N GLY A 121 -1.38 9.27 15.72
CA GLY A 121 -2.64 9.12 14.98
C GLY A 121 -2.39 8.69 13.53
N GLU A 122 -1.45 9.31 12.85
CA GLU A 122 -1.10 8.96 11.48
C GLU A 122 -0.39 7.60 11.35
N ILE A 123 0.33 7.14 12.38
CA ILE A 123 0.87 5.78 12.42
C ILE A 123 -0.27 4.77 12.55
N ILE A 124 -1.24 5.05 13.44
CA ILE A 124 -2.45 4.23 13.60
C ILE A 124 -3.23 4.18 12.30
N THR A 125 -3.41 5.32 11.61
CA THR A 125 -4.07 5.36 10.29
C THR A 125 -3.36 4.46 9.30
N ALA A 126 -2.03 4.54 9.19
CA ALA A 126 -1.27 3.68 8.28
C ALA A 126 -1.45 2.19 8.62
N GLY A 127 -1.39 1.84 9.91
CA GLY A 127 -1.60 0.47 10.39
C GLY A 127 -3.01 -0.04 10.09
N LEU A 128 -4.04 0.78 10.33
CA LEU A 128 -5.43 0.43 10.03
C LEU A 128 -5.68 0.30 8.52
N THR A 129 -5.07 1.15 7.70
CA THR A 129 -5.12 1.00 6.24
C THR A 129 -4.51 -0.32 5.80
N ALA A 130 -3.32 -0.69 6.31
CA ALA A 130 -2.69 -1.96 6.00
C ALA A 130 -3.56 -3.15 6.45
N LEU A 131 -4.11 -3.09 7.67
CA LEU A 131 -5.00 -4.13 8.19
C LEU A 131 -6.28 -4.27 7.37
N ALA A 132 -6.89 -3.16 6.96
CA ALA A 132 -8.09 -3.18 6.13
C ALA A 132 -7.83 -3.85 4.78
N MET A 133 -6.65 -3.63 4.17
CA MET A 133 -6.29 -4.31 2.91
C MET A 133 -6.10 -5.81 3.11
N LEU A 134 -5.40 -6.22 4.17
CA LEU A 134 -5.24 -7.64 4.51
C LEU A 134 -6.59 -8.32 4.76
N TYR A 135 -7.48 -7.64 5.48
CA TYR A 135 -8.83 -8.15 5.74
C TYR A 135 -9.65 -8.25 4.46
N ALA A 136 -9.59 -7.25 3.58
CA ALA A 136 -10.30 -7.27 2.31
C ALA A 136 -9.86 -8.46 1.44
N GLU A 137 -8.56 -8.72 1.33
CA GLU A 137 -8.04 -9.87 0.58
C GLU A 137 -8.43 -11.20 1.20
N TRP A 138 -8.34 -11.32 2.53
CA TRP A 138 -8.81 -12.52 3.23
C TRP A 138 -10.30 -12.76 2.98
N GLN A 139 -11.11 -11.71 3.01
CA GLN A 139 -12.54 -11.77 2.71
C GLN A 139 -12.78 -12.23 1.27
N TRP A 140 -12.06 -11.67 0.30
CA TRP A 140 -12.15 -12.07 -1.11
C TRP A 140 -11.73 -13.53 -1.32
N ASP A 141 -10.65 -13.98 -0.69
CA ASP A 141 -10.21 -15.38 -0.75
C ASP A 141 -11.24 -16.32 -0.14
N TRP A 142 -11.82 -15.95 1.00
CA TRP A 142 -12.87 -16.74 1.65
C TRP A 142 -14.09 -16.89 0.75
N PHE A 143 -14.61 -15.80 0.17
CA PHE A 143 -15.72 -15.87 -0.77
C PHE A 143 -15.37 -16.63 -2.07
N GLY A 144 -14.12 -16.56 -2.52
CA GLY A 144 -13.64 -17.35 -3.65
C GLY A 144 -13.64 -18.85 -3.38
N ARG A 145 -13.42 -19.25 -2.12
CA ARG A 145 -13.50 -20.65 -1.66
C ARG A 145 -14.92 -21.11 -1.32
N HIS A 146 -15.84 -20.17 -1.11
CA HIS A 146 -17.24 -20.40 -0.76
C HIS A 146 -18.19 -19.68 -1.74
N PRO A 147 -18.13 -19.99 -3.05
CA PRO A 147 -18.98 -19.33 -4.04
C PRO A 147 -20.47 -19.54 -3.78
N GLU A 148 -20.86 -20.67 -3.16
CA GLU A 148 -22.23 -20.97 -2.74
C GLU A 148 -22.76 -19.94 -1.73
N VAL A 149 -21.94 -19.57 -0.74
CA VAL A 149 -22.32 -18.57 0.27
C VAL A 149 -22.46 -17.20 -0.37
N LEU A 150 -21.57 -16.86 -1.32
CA LEU A 150 -21.65 -15.58 -2.03
C LEU A 150 -22.92 -15.51 -2.89
N GLN A 151 -23.26 -16.60 -3.59
CA GLN A 151 -24.46 -16.69 -4.39
C GLN A 151 -25.72 -16.56 -3.51
N ASP A 152 -25.79 -17.31 -2.41
CA ASP A 152 -26.92 -17.24 -1.47
C ASP A 152 -27.04 -15.86 -0.81
N LEU A 153 -25.93 -15.16 -0.58
CA LEU A 153 -25.92 -13.78 -0.08
C LEU A 153 -26.52 -12.81 -1.11
N MET A 154 -26.15 -12.95 -2.38
CA MET A 154 -26.62 -12.11 -3.47
C MET A 154 -28.09 -12.39 -3.81
N ASP A 155 -28.53 -13.63 -3.68
CA ASP A 155 -29.90 -14.09 -3.93
C ASP A 155 -30.83 -13.88 -2.71
N GLY A 156 -30.26 -13.53 -1.54
CA GLY A 156 -31.01 -13.29 -0.30
C GLY A 156 -31.52 -14.58 0.36
N THR A 157 -30.96 -15.73 0.02
CA THR A 157 -31.35 -17.08 0.47
C THR A 157 -30.48 -17.61 1.60
N LEU A 158 -29.56 -16.79 2.13
CA LEU A 158 -28.57 -17.18 3.14
C LEU A 158 -29.22 -17.78 4.40
N THR A 159 -28.91 -19.03 4.70
CA THR A 159 -29.42 -19.72 5.90
C THR A 159 -28.33 -19.93 6.95
N PRO A 160 -28.66 -19.91 8.26
CA PRO A 160 -27.67 -20.14 9.34
C PRO A 160 -27.03 -21.53 9.32
N GLU A 161 -27.60 -22.48 8.57
CA GLU A 161 -27.14 -23.86 8.48
C GLU A 161 -25.86 -24.01 7.64
N LEU A 162 -25.60 -23.07 6.71
CA LEU A 162 -24.36 -23.04 5.91
C LEU A 162 -23.09 -22.76 6.73
N PHE A 163 -23.22 -22.28 7.97
CA PHE A 163 -22.10 -21.87 8.82
C PHE A 163 -21.80 -22.84 9.97
N ARG A 164 -22.41 -24.03 9.98
CA ARG A 164 -22.19 -25.07 11.00
C ARG A 164 -21.12 -26.07 10.60
#